data_AF-A0A101X9D7-F1
#
_entry.id   AF-A0A101X9D7-F1
#
_cell.length_a   1.000
_cell.length_b   1.000
_cell.length_c   1.000
_cell.angle_alpha   90.00
_cell.angle_beta   90.00
_cell.angle_gamma   90.00
#
_symmetry.space_group_name_H-M   'P 1'
#
loop_
_entity.id
_entity.type
_entity.pdbx_description
1 polymer ?
#
loop_
_entity_poly.entity_id
_entity_poly.type
_entity_poly.pdbx_seq_one_letter_code
_entity_poly.pdbx_strand_id
1 'polypeptide(L)' 'MAVVRVTRNYRIAIPAEVRRRLGIEVGDRVLVEVEGDRIVIRKAAGGLPRIRLRLTPEEIDKLVEEGAARGGS' A
#
# COMPACT_ATOMS: atom_id res chain seq x y z
N MET A 1 16.01 11.44 -13.90
CA MET A 1 16.68 10.11 -14.00
C MET A 1 17.99 10.19 -13.25
N ALA A 2 18.34 9.21 -12.41
CA ALA A 2 19.56 9.25 -11.61
C ALA A 2 20.22 7.86 -11.59
N VAL A 3 21.53 7.82 -11.76
CA VAL A 3 22.33 6.59 -11.64
C VAL A 3 22.81 6.47 -10.20
N VAL A 4 22.58 5.31 -9.59
CA VAL A 4 22.99 5.03 -8.21
C VAL A 4 23.86 3.79 -8.15
N ARG A 5 24.80 3.77 -7.22
CA ARG A 5 25.68 2.62 -6.98
C ARG A 5 25.03 1.65 -6.00
N VAL A 6 25.12 0.36 -6.32
CA VAL A 6 24.79 -0.71 -5.36
C VAL A 6 25.87 -0.76 -4.28
N THR A 7 25.45 -0.64 -3.03
CA THR A 7 26.33 -0.66 -1.85
C THR A 7 26.34 -2.05 -1.20
N ARG A 8 26.86 -2.16 0.02
CA ARG A 8 26.91 -3.43 0.75
C ARG A 8 25.52 -4.02 0.95
N ASN A 9 25.43 -5.35 0.94
CA ASN A 9 24.18 -6.10 1.08
C ASN A 9 23.16 -5.70 0.00
N TYR A 10 23.63 -5.40 -1.22
CA TYR A 10 22.81 -5.08 -2.38
C TYR A 10 21.86 -3.88 -2.21
N ARG A 11 22.19 -2.95 -1.30
CA ARG A 11 21.35 -1.77 -1.04
C ARG A 11 21.60 -0.66 -2.05
N ILE A 12 20.52 -0.09 -2.58
CA ILE A 12 20.53 1.15 -3.34
C ILE A 12 19.83 2.25 -2.55
N ALA A 13 20.32 3.48 -2.65
CA ALA A 13 19.63 4.64 -2.11
C ALA A 13 18.63 5.15 -3.15
N ILE A 14 17.34 5.21 -2.80
CA ILE A 14 16.33 5.82 -3.66
C ILE A 14 16.59 7.33 -3.69
N PRO A 15 16.88 7.96 -4.86
CA PRO A 15 17.16 9.39 -4.95
C PRO A 15 16.04 10.25 -4.39
N ALA A 16 16.37 11.43 -3.86
CA ALA A 16 15.41 12.30 -3.19
C ALA A 16 14.23 12.72 -4.09
N GLU A 17 14.48 12.95 -5.39
CA GLU A 17 13.42 13.24 -6.37
C GLU A 17 12.41 12.10 -6.48
N VAL A 18 12.89 10.85 -6.54
CA VAL A 18 12.05 9.65 -6.65
C VAL A 18 11.24 9.45 -5.37
N ARG A 19 11.86 9.60 -4.18
CA ARG A 19 11.15 9.50 -2.89
C ARG A 19 10.01 10.51 -2.78
N ARG A 20 10.25 11.77 -3.17
CA ARG A 20 9.22 12.82 -3.14
C ARG A 20 8.08 12.55 -4.11
N ARG A 21 8.39 12.11 -5.34
CA ARG A 21 7.36 11.80 -6.35
C ARG A 21 6.51 10.59 -5.98
N LEU A 22 7.08 9.61 -5.28
CA LEU A 22 6.39 8.38 -4.86
C LEU A 22 5.86 8.43 -3.41
N GLY A 23 6.11 9.52 -2.68
CA GLY A 23 5.70 9.65 -1.27
C GLY A 23 6.26 8.57 -0.36
N ILE A 24 7.53 8.19 -0.57
CA ILE A 24 8.22 7.16 0.23
C ILE A 24 8.96 7.82 1.39
N GLU A 25 8.63 7.40 2.60
CA GLU A 25 9.22 7.87 3.85
C GLU A 25 10.04 6.77 4.54
N VAL A 26 10.81 7.16 5.56
CA VAL A 26 11.59 6.20 6.35
C VAL A 26 10.62 5.32 7.13
N GLY A 27 10.76 4.00 6.98
CA GLY A 27 9.87 3.01 7.62
C GLY A 27 8.75 2.50 6.71
N ASP A 28 8.55 3.11 5.53
CA ASP A 28 7.62 2.57 4.54
C ASP A 28 8.05 1.20 4.04
N ARG A 29 7.06 0.34 3.81
CA ARG A 29 7.24 -0.92 3.10
C ARG A 29 7.01 -0.71 1.62
N VAL A 30 7.84 -1.35 0.80
CA VAL A 30 7.72 -1.36 -0.66
C VAL A 30 7.60 -2.79 -1.17
N LEU A 31 6.80 -2.97 -2.21
CA LEU A 31 6.76 -4.19 -3.01
C LEU A 31 7.83 -4.07 -4.08
N VAL A 32 8.61 -5.13 -4.28
CA VAL A 32 9.68 -5.21 -5.28
C VAL A 32 9.40 -6.39 -6.18
N GLU A 33 9.21 -6.13 -7.47
CA GLU A 33 8.87 -7.13 -8.49
C GLU A 33 9.86 -7.04 -9.67
N VAL A 34 10.01 -8.14 -10.39
CA VAL A 34 10.81 -8.17 -11.63
C VAL A 34 9.85 -8.22 -12.81
N GLU A 35 9.98 -7.27 -13.73
CA GLU A 35 9.26 -7.25 -15.00
C GLU A 35 10.29 -7.29 -16.13
N GLY A 36 10.57 -8.48 -16.68
CA GLY A 36 11.57 -8.65 -17.73
C GLY A 36 12.99 -8.34 -17.23
N ASP A 37 13.60 -7.28 -17.75
CA ASP A 37 14.96 -6.82 -17.44
C ASP A 37 15.01 -5.68 -16.40
N ARG A 38 13.86 -5.27 -15.85
CA ARG A 38 13.75 -4.17 -14.90
C ARG A 38 13.12 -4.58 -13.57
N ILE A 39 13.44 -3.81 -12.54
CA ILE A 39 12.82 -3.92 -11.21
C ILE A 39 11.74 -2.85 -11.09
N VAL A 40 10.54 -3.26 -10.68
CA VAL A 40 9.43 -2.36 -10.36
C VAL A 40 9.27 -2.29 -8.85
N ILE A 41 9.33 -1.08 -8.30
CA ILE A 41 9.15 -0.82 -6.87
C ILE A 41 7.88 -0.01 -6.68
N ARG A 42 6.94 -0.52 -5.88
CA ARG A 42 5.68 0.16 -5.54
C ARG A 42 5.58 0.34 -4.04
N LYS A 43 4.96 1.42 -3.57
CA LYS A 43 4.62 1.56 -2.15
C LYS A 43 3.65 0.43 -1.79
N ALA A 44 3.96 -0.36 -0.77
CA ALA A 44 3.05 -1.41 -0.34
C ALA A 44 1.80 -0.72 0.24
N ALA A 45 0.64 -0.94 -0.38
CA ALA A 45 -0.63 -0.51 0.19
C ALA A 45 -0.87 -1.30 1.49
N GLY A 46 -0.41 -0.75 2.61
CA GLY A 46 -0.57 -1.36 3.92
C GLY A 46 -2.02 -1.31 4.36
N GLY A 47 -2.78 -2.35 4.04
CA GLY A 47 -4.14 -2.59 4.53
C GLY A 47 -5.21 -1.79 3.80
N LEU A 48 -6.45 -2.33 3.81
CA LEU A 48 -7.67 -1.57 3.51
C LEU A 48 -7.55 -0.17 4.13
N PRO A 49 -8.00 0.91 3.44
CA PRO A 49 -8.07 2.21 4.07
C PRO A 49 -8.76 2.04 5.42
N ARG A 50 -8.06 2.39 6.52
CA ARG A 50 -8.69 2.46 7.83
C ARG A 50 -9.66 3.62 7.81
N ILE A 51 -10.85 3.40 7.28
CA ILE A 51 -11.96 4.32 7.43
C ILE A 51 -12.36 4.21 8.90
N ARG A 52 -12.15 5.29 9.67
CA ARG A 52 -12.73 5.40 11.01
C ARG A 52 -14.21 5.66 10.85
N LEU A 53 -15.00 4.61 10.65
CA LEU A 53 -16.44 4.68 10.81
C LEU A 53 -16.73 4.72 12.31
N ARG A 54 -17.35 5.81 12.77
CA ARG A 54 -18.04 5.81 14.07
C ARG A 54 -19.41 5.20 13.82
N LEU A 55 -19.48 3.88 13.81
CA LEU A 55 -20.75 3.17 13.86
C LEU A 55 -21.02 2.78 15.30
N THR A 56 -22.25 3.04 15.72
CA THR A 56 -22.82 2.44 16.91
C THR A 56 -23.10 0.94 16.65
N PRO A 57 -23.12 0.07 17.67
CA PRO A 57 -23.46 -1.34 17.51
C PRO A 57 -24.75 -1.56 16.72
N GLU A 58 -25.76 -0.70 16.93
CA GLU A 58 -27.06 -0.77 16.27
C GLU A 58 -26.98 -0.54 14.75
N GLU A 59 -26.09 0.34 14.30
CA GLU A 59 -25.87 0.61 12.89
C GLU A 59 -25.12 -0.55 12.20
N ILE A 60 -24.25 -1.26 12.94
CA ILE A 60 -23.55 -2.45 12.43
C ILE A 60 -24.56 -3.58 12.20
N ASP A 61 -25.44 -3.85 13.17
CA ASP A 61 -26.44 -4.92 13.07
C ASP A 61 -27.37 -4.69 11.88
N LYS A 62 -27.85 -3.44 11.70
CA LYS A 62 -28.70 -3.09 10.56
C LYS A 62 -28.00 -3.31 9.22
N LEU A 63 -26.72 -2.97 9.10
CA LEU A 63 -25.95 -3.16 7.86
C LEU A 63 -25.73 -4.65 7.54
N VAL A 64 -25.55 -5.49 8.57
CA VAL A 64 -25.41 -6.93 8.41
C VAL A 64 -26.73 -7.57 7.97
N GLU A 65 -27.85 -7.18 8.58
CA GLU A 65 -29.19 -7.66 8.18
C GLU A 65 -29.54 -7.26 6.74
N GLU A 66 -29.30 -5.99 6.38
CA GLU A 66 -29.54 -5.50 5.02
C GLU A 66 -28.67 -6.21 3.98
N GLY A 67 -27.43 -6.57 4.34
CA GLY A 67 -26.53 -7.34 3.49
C GLY A 67 -27.00 -8.79 3.31
N ALA A 68 -27.43 -9.44 4.40
CA ALA A 68 -27.95 -10.81 4.38
C ALA A 68 -29.25 -10.92 3.55
N ALA A 69 -30.14 -9.92 3.62
CA ALA A 69 -31.36 -9.87 2.83
C ALA A 69 -31.12 -9.70 1.32
N ARG A 70 -29.99 -9.12 0.92
CA ARG A 70 -29.62 -8.93 -0.50
C ARG A 70 -28.76 -10.05 -1.08
N GLY A 71 -28.10 -10.85 -0.23
CA GLY A 71 -27.17 -11.92 -0.62
C GLY A 71 -27.78 -13.32 -0.74
N GLY A 72 -29.08 -13.49 -0.44
CA GLY A 72 -29.80 -14.75 -0.67
C GLY A 72 -30.28 -14.87 -2.11
N SER A 73 -29.41 -15.39 -2.99
CA SER A 73 -29.78 -15.98 -4.29
C SER A 73 -29.14 -17.36 -4.40
#